data_AF-A0A9D5Q1R8-F1
#
_entry.id   AF-A0A9D5Q1R8-F1
#
_cell.length_a   1.000
_cell.length_b   1.000
_cell.length_c   1.000
_cell.angle_alpha   90.00
_cell.angle_beta   90.00
_cell.angle_gamma   90.00
#
_symmetry.space_group_name_H-M   'P 1'
#
loop_
_entity.id
_entity.type
_entity.pdbx_description
1 polymer ?
#
loop_
_entity_poly.entity_id
_entity_poly.type
_entity_poly.pdbx_seq_one_letter_code
_entity_poly.pdbx_strand_id
1 'polypeptide(L)'
;MILPFFKKKKEKINVALIMCPGWGAVQPPVGISYLKGFLMRRGINVKCFDLSLELYKIFPHKEYWELNYPEHFIIPEKFEKDVLPYLGSFIPASAKKILSVEPEIVGFSLFMSSLNLSLLLADFLKKIRPGIFIAGGGAEVTRLKRVLIDGIRDFLPVNRNIFENFDILIEGEGEESLADLSCIDRS
;
A
#
# COMPACT_ATOMS: atom_id res chain seq x y z
N MET A 1 38.82 -28.19 -2.51
CA MET A 1 37.55 -28.39 -3.24
C MET A 1 36.60 -27.29 -2.80
N ILE A 2 36.42 -26.25 -3.61
CA ILE A 2 35.56 -25.10 -3.28
C ILE A 2 34.20 -25.39 -3.91
N LEU A 3 33.16 -25.52 -3.08
CA LEU A 3 31.78 -25.67 -3.57
C LEU A 3 31.36 -24.41 -4.34
N PRO A 4 30.77 -24.53 -5.54
CA PRO A 4 30.28 -23.37 -6.26
C PRO A 4 29.16 -22.70 -5.48
N PHE A 5 29.31 -21.40 -5.23
CA PHE A 5 28.29 -20.56 -4.63
C PHE A 5 27.14 -20.40 -5.65
N PHE A 6 26.15 -21.28 -5.59
CA PHE A 6 24.95 -21.16 -6.42
C PHE A 6 24.24 -19.85 -6.05
N LYS A 7 24.29 -18.89 -6.96
CA LYS A 7 23.50 -17.66 -6.88
C LYS A 7 22.03 -18.07 -6.95
N LYS A 8 21.34 -18.10 -5.80
CA LYS A 8 19.92 -18.46 -5.73
C LYS A 8 19.15 -17.55 -6.71
N LYS A 9 18.49 -18.13 -7.72
CA LYS A 9 17.66 -17.37 -8.66
C LYS A 9 16.62 -16.62 -7.81
N LYS A 10 16.53 -15.29 -7.98
CA LYS A 10 15.59 -14.47 -7.22
C LYS A 10 14.18 -14.94 -7.58
N GLU A 11 13.43 -15.43 -6.60
CA GLU A 11 12.04 -15.84 -6.81
C GLU A 11 11.23 -14.63 -7.24
N LYS A 12 10.52 -14.74 -8.37
CA LYS A 12 9.65 -13.69 -8.91
C LYS A 12 8.52 -13.45 -7.91
N ILE A 13 8.34 -12.20 -7.48
CA ILE A 13 7.21 -11.82 -6.64
C ILE A 13 6.02 -11.51 -7.55
N ASN A 14 4.90 -12.20 -7.36
CA ASN A 14 3.66 -11.89 -8.06
C ASN A 14 3.00 -10.65 -7.45
N VAL A 15 2.92 -10.62 -6.11
CA VAL A 15 2.20 -9.55 -5.40
C VAL A 15 3.07 -8.94 -4.29
N ALA A 16 3.25 -7.62 -4.33
CA ALA A 16 3.73 -6.83 -3.21
C ALA A 16 2.54 -6.20 -2.48
N LEU A 17 2.31 -6.57 -1.22
CA LEU A 17 1.25 -6.01 -0.38
C LEU A 17 1.81 -4.92 0.53
N ILE A 18 1.25 -3.72 0.47
CA ILE A 18 1.76 -2.52 1.13
C ILE A 18 0.79 -2.05 2.21
N MET A 19 1.30 -1.87 3.43
CA MET A 19 0.68 -1.02 4.43
C MET A 19 1.48 0.28 4.53
N CYS A 20 0.84 1.41 4.18
CA CYS A 20 1.45 2.73 4.31
C CYS A 20 1.37 3.26 5.76
N PRO A 21 2.23 4.24 6.14
CA PRO A 21 2.14 4.92 7.42
C PRO A 21 0.79 5.56 7.71
N GLY A 22 0.50 5.72 8.99
CA GLY A 22 -0.84 6.04 9.52
C GLY A 22 -1.53 4.83 10.15
N TRP A 23 -0.89 3.65 10.14
CA TRP A 23 -1.33 2.46 10.88
C TRP A 23 -0.58 2.34 12.22
N GLY A 24 -1.25 1.94 13.30
CA GLY A 24 -0.68 1.96 14.66
C GLY A 24 0.62 1.16 14.80
N ALA A 25 1.62 1.73 15.49
CA ALA A 25 2.97 1.16 15.59
C ALA A 25 3.04 -0.17 16.37
N VAL A 26 2.04 -0.44 17.21
CA VAL A 26 1.93 -1.66 18.02
C VAL A 26 0.95 -2.69 17.44
N GLN A 27 0.24 -2.32 16.38
CA GLN A 27 -0.76 -3.19 15.75
C GLN A 27 -0.19 -3.68 14.42
N PRO A 28 0.15 -4.97 14.29
CA PRO A 28 0.61 -5.47 13.00
C PRO A 28 -0.52 -5.34 11.95
N PRO A 29 -0.21 -5.07 10.67
CA PRO A 29 -1.21 -5.02 9.63
C PRO A 29 -1.67 -6.45 9.29
N VAL A 30 -2.66 -6.94 10.05
CA VAL A 30 -3.14 -8.32 9.96
C VAL A 30 -3.75 -8.61 8.59
N GLY A 31 -4.43 -7.64 7.98
CA GLY A 31 -5.06 -7.81 6.66
C GLY A 31 -4.09 -8.27 5.57
N ILE A 32 -2.95 -7.59 5.41
CA ILE A 32 -1.96 -7.99 4.40
C ILE A 32 -1.27 -9.32 4.75
N SER A 33 -1.15 -9.65 6.04
CA SER A 33 -0.57 -10.90 6.50
C SER A 33 -1.50 -12.09 6.22
N TYR A 34 -2.80 -11.89 6.42
CA TYR A 34 -3.84 -12.86 6.10
C TYR A 34 -3.92 -13.09 4.58
N LEU A 35 -3.98 -12.02 3.78
CA LEU A 35 -3.97 -12.10 2.31
C LEU A 35 -2.74 -12.84 1.79
N LYS A 36 -1.57 -12.55 2.35
CA LYS A 36 -0.35 -13.30 2.04
C LYS A 36 -0.52 -14.79 2.29
N GLY A 37 -1.05 -15.18 3.46
CA GLY A 37 -1.29 -16.58 3.78
C GLY A 37 -2.26 -17.26 2.81
N PHE A 38 -3.34 -16.57 2.44
CA PHE A 38 -4.30 -17.05 1.44
C PHE A 38 -3.66 -17.28 0.07
N LEU A 39 -2.99 -16.25 -0.47
CA LEU A 39 -2.38 -16.28 -1.81
C LEU A 39 -1.24 -17.30 -1.90
N MET A 40 -0.40 -17.40 -0.86
CA MET A 40 0.68 -18.39 -0.83
C MET A 40 0.18 -19.84 -0.86
N ARG A 41 -0.98 -20.14 -0.26
CA ARG A 41 -1.59 -21.48 -0.36
C ARG A 41 -2.01 -21.84 -1.80
N ARG A 42 -2.16 -20.85 -2.68
CA ARG A 42 -2.45 -21.01 -4.10
C ARG A 42 -1.20 -20.96 -4.99
N GLY A 43 0.00 -20.99 -4.41
CA GLY A 43 1.25 -20.96 -5.16
C GLY A 43 1.67 -19.57 -5.65
N ILE A 44 1.01 -18.51 -5.17
CA ILE A 44 1.33 -17.12 -5.54
C ILE A 44 2.43 -16.60 -4.61
N ASN A 45 3.51 -16.07 -5.17
CA ASN A 45 4.61 -15.51 -4.41
C ASN A 45 4.26 -14.08 -3.95
N VAL A 46 4.16 -13.90 -2.64
CA VAL A 46 3.72 -12.64 -2.03
C VAL A 46 4.75 -12.08 -1.06
N LYS A 47 4.98 -10.77 -1.13
CA LYS A 47 5.81 -10.03 -0.17
C LYS A 47 5.04 -8.88 0.47
N CYS A 48 5.07 -8.81 1.79
CA CYS A 48 4.48 -7.70 2.55
C CYS A 48 5.52 -6.62 2.85
N PHE A 49 5.08 -5.36 2.84
CA PHE A 49 5.83 -4.19 3.26
C PHE A 49 5.00 -3.42 4.28
N ASP A 50 5.48 -3.39 5.53
CA ASP A 50 4.92 -2.55 6.58
C ASP A 50 5.72 -1.25 6.64
N LEU A 51 5.31 -0.30 5.79
CA LEU A 51 5.96 0.99 5.73
C LEU A 51 5.60 1.86 6.93
N SER A 52 4.49 1.58 7.62
CA SER A 52 4.11 2.32 8.83
C SER A 52 5.16 2.14 9.91
N LEU A 53 5.56 0.90 10.19
CA LEU A 53 6.60 0.62 11.17
C LEU A 53 7.97 1.15 10.72
N GLU A 54 8.24 1.18 9.42
CA GLU A 54 9.50 1.73 8.87
C GLU A 54 9.58 3.24 9.06
N LEU A 55 8.53 3.98 8.71
CA LEU A 55 8.49 5.42 8.95
C LEU A 55 8.51 5.71 10.45
N TYR A 56 7.71 4.98 11.24
CA TYR A 56 7.66 5.12 12.69
C TYR A 56 9.04 5.06 13.32
N LYS A 57 9.99 4.24 12.84
CA LYS A 57 11.35 4.14 13.41
C LYS A 57 12.15 5.43 13.27
N ILE A 58 12.01 6.12 12.14
CA ILE A 58 12.83 7.30 11.79
C ILE A 58 12.12 8.63 12.01
N PHE A 59 10.80 8.62 12.16
CA PHE A 59 9.99 9.83 12.28
C PHE A 59 10.16 10.49 13.66
N PRO A 60 10.36 11.81 13.77
CA PRO A 60 10.64 12.46 15.06
C PRO A 60 9.42 12.51 15.99
N HIS A 61 8.21 12.61 15.45
CA HIS A 61 6.96 12.72 16.23
C HIS A 61 6.24 11.37 16.35
N LYS A 62 6.63 10.56 17.33
CA LYS A 62 6.02 9.23 17.55
C LYS A 62 4.56 9.32 17.99
N GLU A 63 4.20 10.42 18.62
CA GLU A 63 2.86 10.75 19.10
C GLU A 63 1.80 10.70 17.97
N TYR A 64 2.19 10.92 16.71
CA TYR A 64 1.25 10.86 15.57
C TYR A 64 0.74 9.44 15.27
N TRP A 65 1.34 8.40 15.85
CA TRP A 65 0.86 7.01 15.75
C TRP A 65 -0.08 6.62 16.89
N GLU A 66 -0.30 7.52 17.86
CA GLU A 66 -1.26 7.30 18.93
C GLU A 66 -2.69 7.57 18.43
N LEU A 67 -3.66 6.84 18.99
CA LEU A 67 -5.07 6.94 18.61
C LEU A 67 -5.67 8.35 18.81
N ASN A 68 -5.00 9.20 19.57
CA ASN A 68 -5.46 10.56 19.88
C ASN A 68 -5.00 11.60 18.83
N TYR A 69 -4.11 11.25 17.91
CA TYR A 69 -3.55 12.16 16.91
C TYR A 69 -3.69 11.69 15.45
N PRO A 70 -4.80 11.01 15.05
CA PRO A 70 -4.91 10.42 13.72
C PRO A 70 -5.02 11.48 12.62
N GLU A 71 -5.40 12.71 12.98
CA GLU A 71 -5.55 13.86 12.10
C GLU A 71 -4.32 14.23 11.26
N HIS A 72 -3.09 14.00 11.76
CA HIS A 72 -1.87 14.37 11.04
C HIS A 72 -1.69 13.51 9.79
N PHE A 73 -2.26 12.30 9.81
CA PHE A 73 -2.24 11.39 8.68
C PHE A 73 -3.48 11.50 7.80
N ILE A 74 -4.62 11.91 8.37
CA ILE A 74 -5.92 11.97 7.69
C ILE A 74 -6.16 13.32 7.02
N ILE A 75 -6.00 14.42 7.75
CA ILE A 75 -6.38 15.77 7.29
C ILE A 75 -5.31 16.26 6.32
N PRO A 76 -5.64 16.54 5.04
CA PRO A 76 -4.65 16.92 4.02
C PRO A 76 -3.74 18.07 4.44
N GLU A 77 -4.31 19.14 5.01
CA GLU A 77 -3.56 20.33 5.41
C GLU A 77 -2.56 20.03 6.54
N LYS A 78 -2.95 19.18 7.51
CA LYS A 78 -2.04 18.73 8.57
C LYS A 78 -1.00 17.76 8.02
N PHE A 79 -1.38 16.87 7.11
CA PHE A 79 -0.46 15.93 6.48
C PHE A 79 0.63 16.66 5.70
N GLU A 80 0.25 17.63 4.87
CA GLU A 80 1.18 18.45 4.09
C GLU A 80 2.13 19.26 4.97
N LYS A 81 1.63 19.80 6.09
CA LYS A 81 2.43 20.61 7.01
C LYS A 81 3.33 19.77 7.93
N ASP A 82 2.79 18.71 8.51
CA ASP A 82 3.39 18.03 9.66
C ASP A 82 4.02 16.68 9.30
N VAL A 83 3.63 16.04 8.20
CA VAL A 83 4.11 14.70 7.81
C VAL A 83 4.94 14.74 6.54
N LEU A 84 4.45 15.38 5.49
CA LEU A 84 5.09 15.44 4.17
C LEU A 84 6.56 15.92 4.20
N PRO A 85 6.98 16.89 5.04
CA PRO A 85 8.38 17.33 5.09
C PRO A 85 9.37 16.21 5.43
N TYR A 86 8.92 15.15 6.12
CA TYR A 86 9.74 14.01 6.51
C TYR A 86 9.76 12.89 5.46
N LEU A 87 8.97 13.01 4.38
CA LEU A 87 8.81 11.93 3.39
C LEU A 87 9.78 12.00 2.22
N GLY A 88 10.54 13.09 2.09
CA GLY A 88 11.37 13.38 0.91
C GLY A 88 12.36 12.27 0.53
N SER A 89 12.99 11.63 1.51
CA SER A 89 13.86 10.46 1.29
C SER A 89 13.12 9.12 1.48
N PHE A 90 12.04 9.12 2.26
CA PHE A 90 11.29 7.92 2.60
C PHE A 90 10.53 7.34 1.39
N ILE A 91 9.87 8.18 0.59
CA ILE A 91 9.09 7.72 -0.57
C ILE A 91 10.01 7.10 -1.64
N PRO A 92 11.11 7.74 -2.08
CA PRO A 92 12.03 7.12 -3.02
C PRO A 92 12.66 5.82 -2.50
N ALA A 93 13.03 5.78 -1.21
CA ALA A 93 13.59 4.57 -0.61
C ALA A 93 12.56 3.42 -0.58
N SER A 94 11.31 3.72 -0.20
CA SER A 94 10.21 2.75 -0.18
C SER A 94 9.89 2.23 -1.57
N ALA A 95 9.78 3.12 -2.56
CA ALA A 95 9.53 2.74 -3.95
C ALA A 95 10.66 1.85 -4.51
N LYS A 96 11.93 2.24 -4.30
CA LYS A 96 13.08 1.43 -4.70
C LYS A 96 13.03 0.04 -4.04
N LYS A 97 12.68 -0.02 -2.76
CA LYS A 97 12.58 -1.28 -2.01
C LYS A 97 11.48 -2.19 -2.58
N ILE A 98 10.29 -1.65 -2.85
CA ILE A 98 9.17 -2.37 -3.45
C ILE A 98 9.53 -2.86 -4.85
N LEU A 99 10.05 -1.98 -5.71
CA LEU A 99 10.42 -2.34 -7.08
C LEU A 99 11.60 -3.30 -7.15
N SER A 100 12.47 -3.34 -6.13
CA SER A 100 13.61 -4.25 -6.09
C SER A 100 13.22 -5.72 -6.08
N VAL A 101 11.98 -6.05 -5.70
CA VAL A 101 11.48 -7.43 -5.75
C VAL A 101 10.71 -7.74 -7.04
N GLU A 102 10.72 -6.81 -7.99
CA GLU A 102 10.12 -6.93 -9.32
C GLU A 102 8.67 -7.46 -9.26
N PRO A 103 7.77 -6.86 -8.45
CA PRO A 103 6.41 -7.35 -8.31
C PRO A 103 5.66 -7.22 -9.65
N GLU A 104 4.76 -8.14 -9.96
CA GLU A 104 3.82 -7.95 -11.07
C GLU A 104 2.73 -6.95 -10.66
N ILE A 105 2.19 -7.14 -9.45
CA ILE A 105 1.12 -6.34 -8.84
C ILE A 105 1.61 -5.72 -7.54
N VAL A 106 1.26 -4.45 -7.31
CA VAL A 106 1.39 -3.77 -6.02
C VAL A 106 0.00 -3.55 -5.45
N GLY A 107 -0.34 -4.25 -4.36
CA GLY A 107 -1.60 -4.10 -3.66
C GLY A 107 -1.44 -3.20 -2.43
N PHE A 108 -2.15 -2.08 -2.39
CA PHE A 108 -2.22 -1.20 -1.22
C PHE A 108 -3.40 -1.57 -0.32
N SER A 109 -3.13 -1.72 0.97
CA SER A 109 -4.15 -1.73 2.00
C SER A 109 -4.48 -0.30 2.40
N LEU A 110 -5.64 0.18 1.99
CA LEU A 110 -6.08 1.57 2.15
C LEU A 110 -6.98 1.70 3.39
N PHE A 111 -6.52 2.54 4.30
CA PHE A 111 -7.27 3.08 5.42
C PHE A 111 -7.28 4.59 5.33
N MET A 112 -8.25 5.23 6.00
CA MET A 112 -8.38 6.69 5.99
C MET A 112 -7.07 7.40 6.39
N SER A 113 -6.35 6.86 7.39
CA SER A 113 -5.06 7.39 7.83
C SER A 113 -3.88 7.05 6.90
N SER A 114 -3.98 6.02 6.07
CA SER A 114 -2.89 5.65 5.17
C SER A 114 -3.05 6.24 3.77
N LEU A 115 -4.21 6.84 3.48
CA LEU A 115 -4.61 7.22 2.12
C LEU A 115 -3.64 8.23 1.48
N ASN A 116 -3.37 9.36 2.14
CA ASN A 116 -2.52 10.42 1.59
C ASN A 116 -1.15 9.89 1.15
N LEU A 117 -0.53 9.04 1.97
CA LEU A 117 0.78 8.48 1.68
C LEU A 117 0.73 7.35 0.65
N SER A 118 -0.34 6.55 0.64
CA SER A 118 -0.59 5.57 -0.43
C SER A 118 -0.73 6.23 -1.79
N LEU A 119 -1.44 7.36 -1.89
CA LEU A 119 -1.57 8.11 -3.14
C LEU A 119 -0.22 8.63 -3.64
N LEU A 120 0.57 9.26 -2.75
CA LEU A 120 1.91 9.75 -3.08
C LEU A 120 2.85 8.62 -3.53
N LEU A 121 2.82 7.47 -2.84
CA LEU A 121 3.66 6.34 -3.20
C LEU A 121 3.21 5.68 -4.51
N ALA A 122 1.91 5.57 -4.76
CA ALA A 122 1.38 5.03 -6.02
C ALA A 122 1.78 5.91 -7.23
N ASP A 123 1.63 7.23 -7.11
CA ASP A 123 2.10 8.20 -8.11
C ASP A 123 3.60 8.05 -8.37
N PHE A 124 4.41 7.99 -7.31
CA PHE A 124 5.86 7.83 -7.44
C PHE A 124 6.25 6.48 -8.07
N LEU A 125 5.54 5.39 -7.77
CA LEU A 125 5.74 4.09 -8.40
C LEU A 125 5.43 4.13 -9.91
N LYS A 126 4.30 4.74 -10.31
CA LYS A 126 3.92 4.91 -11.73
C LYS A 126 4.92 5.80 -12.48
N LYS A 127 5.47 6.84 -11.85
CA LYS A 127 6.55 7.66 -12.44
C LYS A 127 7.81 6.87 -12.75
N ILE A 128 8.18 5.91 -11.90
CA ILE A 128 9.38 5.07 -12.11
C ILE A 128 9.08 3.91 -13.08
N ARG A 129 7.92 3.26 -12.92
CA ARG A 129 7.51 2.11 -13.73
C ARG A 129 6.07 2.31 -14.21
N PRO A 130 5.82 3.04 -15.31
CA PRO A 130 4.46 3.36 -15.77
C PRO A 130 3.55 2.13 -15.97
N GLY A 131 4.12 1.00 -16.37
CA GLY A 131 3.39 -0.27 -16.55
C GLY A 131 3.19 -1.11 -15.28
N ILE A 132 3.53 -0.62 -14.08
CA ILE A 132 3.22 -1.34 -12.83
C ILE A 132 1.71 -1.43 -12.62
N PHE A 133 1.19 -2.61 -12.33
CA PHE A 133 -0.22 -2.77 -11.97
C PHE A 133 -0.40 -2.49 -10.47
N ILE A 134 -1.25 -1.52 -10.13
CA ILE A 134 -1.54 -1.08 -8.77
C ILE A 134 -3.00 -1.36 -8.44
N ALA A 135 -3.22 -2.18 -7.41
CA ALA A 135 -4.53 -2.44 -6.85
C ALA A 135 -4.66 -1.75 -5.49
N GLY A 136 -5.83 -1.18 -5.19
CA GLY A 136 -6.17 -0.63 -3.88
C GLY A 136 -7.31 -1.43 -3.26
N GLY A 137 -7.25 -1.74 -1.97
CA GLY A 137 -8.34 -2.40 -1.24
C GLY A 137 -8.42 -1.93 0.20
N GLY A 138 -9.31 -2.49 1.00
CA GLY A 138 -9.47 -2.14 2.42
C GLY A 138 -10.66 -1.22 2.69
N ALA A 139 -10.87 -0.92 3.97
CA ALA A 139 -12.09 -0.25 4.45
C ALA A 139 -12.33 1.12 3.79
N GLU A 140 -11.25 1.80 3.39
CA GLU A 140 -11.35 3.09 2.72
C GLU A 140 -12.00 2.99 1.34
N VAL A 141 -11.75 1.91 0.58
CA VAL A 141 -12.40 1.70 -0.72
C VAL A 141 -13.91 1.54 -0.56
N THR A 142 -14.35 0.74 0.42
CA THR A 142 -15.77 0.59 0.75
C THR A 142 -16.40 1.92 1.19
N ARG A 143 -15.68 2.71 1.99
CA ARG A 143 -16.12 4.04 2.41
C ARG A 143 -16.29 4.97 1.20
N LEU A 144 -15.31 5.01 0.30
CA LEU A 144 -15.31 5.86 -0.89
C LEU A 144 -16.46 5.54 -1.83
N LYS A 145 -16.78 4.25 -2.03
CA LYS A 145 -17.97 3.85 -2.80
C LYS A 145 -19.24 4.46 -2.22
N ARG A 146 -19.42 4.38 -0.90
CA ARG A 146 -20.61 4.95 -0.23
C ARG A 146 -20.76 6.45 -0.47
N VAL A 147 -19.65 7.18 -0.53
CA VAL A 147 -19.66 8.62 -0.79
C VAL A 147 -19.87 8.92 -2.28
N LEU A 148 -19.10 8.25 -3.14
CA LEU A 148 -18.98 8.59 -4.57
C LEU A 148 -20.09 8.00 -5.44
N ILE A 149 -20.66 6.86 -5.03
CA ILE A 149 -21.66 6.10 -5.79
C ILE A 149 -23.01 6.17 -5.08
N ASP A 150 -23.04 5.89 -3.78
CA ASP A 150 -24.32 5.82 -3.04
C ASP A 150 -24.81 7.21 -2.56
N GLY A 151 -24.00 8.26 -2.77
CA GLY A 151 -24.38 9.65 -2.49
C GLY A 151 -24.57 9.98 -1.01
N ILE A 152 -24.00 9.17 -0.11
CA ILE A 152 -24.08 9.39 1.34
C ILE A 152 -23.26 10.64 1.70
N ARG A 153 -23.95 11.70 2.13
CA ARG A 153 -23.41 13.06 2.35
C ARG A 153 -22.77 13.28 3.73
N ASP A 154 -22.78 12.30 4.61
CA ASP A 154 -22.20 12.39 5.95
C ASP A 154 -20.65 12.37 5.95
N PHE A 155 -20.04 12.37 4.76
CA PHE A 155 -18.60 12.31 4.57
C PHE A 155 -18.14 13.43 3.63
N LEU A 156 -16.90 13.90 3.83
CA LEU A 156 -16.29 14.92 2.98
C LEU A 156 -16.32 14.48 1.49
N PRO A 157 -16.70 15.38 0.55
CA PRO A 157 -16.70 15.07 -0.86
C PRO A 157 -15.29 14.73 -1.33
N VAL A 158 -15.15 13.61 -2.05
CA VAL A 158 -13.87 13.11 -2.56
C VAL A 158 -13.81 13.31 -4.07
N ASN A 159 -12.70 13.83 -4.59
CA ASN A 159 -12.48 13.93 -6.03
C ASN A 159 -12.13 12.54 -6.59
N ARG A 160 -12.85 12.06 -7.61
CA ARG A 160 -12.60 10.74 -8.22
C ARG A 160 -11.20 10.62 -8.84
N ASN A 161 -10.60 11.73 -9.26
CA ASN A 161 -9.28 11.73 -9.89
C ASN A 161 -8.14 11.38 -8.92
N ILE A 162 -8.39 11.34 -7.60
CA ILE A 162 -7.32 11.02 -6.64
C ILE A 162 -6.78 9.60 -6.81
N PHE A 163 -7.53 8.69 -7.44
CA PHE A 163 -7.14 7.30 -7.67
C PHE A 163 -6.65 7.03 -9.10
N GLU A 164 -6.29 8.05 -9.88
CA GLU A 164 -5.85 7.88 -11.27
C GLU A 164 -4.67 6.90 -11.44
N ASN A 165 -3.83 6.78 -10.40
CA ASN A 165 -2.67 5.88 -10.39
C ASN A 165 -3.01 4.44 -9.94
N PHE A 166 -4.26 4.17 -9.58
CA PHE A 166 -4.75 2.82 -9.24
C PHE A 166 -5.45 2.22 -10.44
N ASP A 167 -4.96 1.08 -10.93
CA ASP A 167 -5.56 0.38 -12.06
C ASP A 167 -6.88 -0.31 -11.65
N ILE A 168 -7.02 -0.67 -10.38
CA ILE A 168 -8.26 -1.23 -9.82
C ILE A 168 -8.41 -0.91 -8.33
N LEU A 169 -9.67 -0.70 -7.91
CA LEU A 169 -10.06 -0.67 -6.50
C LEU A 169 -10.93 -1.90 -6.20
N ILE A 170 -10.52 -2.69 -5.21
CA ILE A 170 -11.17 -3.93 -4.79
C ILE A 170 -12.04 -3.63 -3.57
N GLU A 171 -13.35 -3.84 -3.74
CA GLU A 171 -14.33 -3.72 -2.67
C GLU A 171 -14.54 -5.05 -1.95
N GLY A 172 -14.65 -5.02 -0.63
CA GLY A 172 -14.90 -6.20 0.18
C GLY A 172 -13.62 -7.00 0.44
N GLU A 173 -13.75 -8.32 0.41
CA GLU A 173 -12.64 -9.27 0.60
C GLU A 173 -11.75 -9.30 -0.66
N GLY A 174 -10.43 -9.24 -0.48
CA GLY A 174 -9.46 -9.10 -1.56
C GLY A 174 -8.85 -10.43 -2.03
N GLU A 175 -9.17 -11.52 -1.37
CA GLU A 175 -8.58 -12.85 -1.50
C GLU A 175 -8.69 -13.39 -2.92
N GLU A 176 -9.93 -13.57 -3.40
CA GLU A 176 -10.22 -14.10 -4.73
C GLU A 176 -9.79 -13.12 -5.81
N SER A 177 -10.10 -11.82 -5.64
CA SER A 177 -9.75 -10.80 -6.62
C SER A 177 -8.24 -10.71 -6.87
N LEU A 178 -7.41 -10.73 -5.82
CA LEU A 178 -5.96 -10.72 -5.98
C LEU A 178 -5.43 -12.04 -6.56
N ALA A 179 -6.06 -13.18 -6.24
CA ALA A 179 -5.69 -14.46 -6.83
C ALA A 179 -5.96 -14.48 -8.34
N ASP A 180 -7.15 -14.08 -8.76
CA ASP A 180 -7.54 -14.01 -10.17
C ASP A 180 -6.63 -13.04 -10.93
N LEU A 181 -6.38 -11.85 -10.36
CA LEU A 181 -5.46 -10.88 -10.94
C LEU A 181 -4.05 -11.47 -11.09
N SER A 182 -3.58 -12.32 -10.18
CA SER A 182 -2.24 -12.92 -10.25
C SER A 182 -2.13 -14.03 -11.31
N CYS A 183 -3.26 -14.54 -11.82
CA CYS A 183 -3.30 -15.58 -12.84
C CYS A 183 -3.45 -15.04 -14.28
N ILE A 184 -3.70 -13.73 -14.44
CA ILE A 184 -3.81 -13.10 -15.75
C ILE A 184 -2.42 -12.94 -16.36
N ASP A 185 -2.20 -13.53 -17.53
CA ASP A 185 -1.02 -13.27 -18.34
C ASP A 185 -1.05 -11.82 -18.84
N ARG A 186 -0.05 -11.04 -18.42
CA ARG A 186 0.12 -9.64 -18.80
C ARG A 186 1.38 -9.56 -19.67
N SER A 187 1.25 -10.05 -20.90
CA SER A 187 2.27 -10.03 -21.96
C SER A 187 2.47 -8.64 -22.57
#